data_AF-A0A7S2WE01-F1
#
_entry.id   AF-A0A7S2WE01-F1
#
_cell.length_a   1.000
_cell.length_b   1.000
_cell.length_c   1.000
_cell.angle_alpha   90.00
_cell.angle_beta   90.00
_cell.angle_gamma   90.00
#
_symmetry.space_group_name_H-M   'P 1'
#
loop_
_entity.id
_entity.type
_entity.pdbx_description
1 polymer ?
#
loop_
_entity_poly.entity_id
_entity_poly.type
_entity_poly.pdbx_seq_one_letter_code
_entity_poly.pdbx_strand_id
1 'polypeptide(L)'
;ILLSYEDEKKKWHILDDNIALSGHENKNHFITLNTEGTLDDKAIKFKVVAIPKEGEGAVLKYGDDCDFDVEDGLHFPPIPPALSDTRLPQLVTNTKKLKLWHLQDRKFKRPIAEFRLKIVCADANKTPLHRACAELFSMLCADIVTEVSYLANVCELGYS
;
A
#
# COMPACT_ATOMS: atom_id res chain seq x y z
N ILE A 1 2.83 -13.33 18.61
CA ILE A 1 4.11 -12.81 18.04
C ILE A 1 3.78 -12.28 16.65
N LEU A 2 4.05 -11.00 16.38
CA LEU A 2 3.83 -10.41 15.07
C LEU A 2 5.11 -10.54 14.23
N LEU A 3 4.98 -11.23 13.09
CA LEU A 3 6.02 -11.40 12.09
C LEU A 3 5.55 -10.70 10.83
N SER A 4 6.26 -9.64 10.42
CA SER A 4 6.03 -9.01 9.13
C SER A 4 7.02 -9.60 8.11
N TYR A 5 6.48 -10.01 6.97
CA TYR A 5 7.24 -10.33 5.76
C TYR A 5 6.60 -9.61 4.58
N GLU A 6 7.41 -9.06 3.68
CA GLU A 6 6.93 -8.44 2.44
C GLU A 6 6.67 -9.52 1.39
N ASP A 7 5.40 -9.89 1.22
CA ASP A 7 4.95 -10.63 0.05
C ASP A 7 4.38 -9.66 -1.00
N GLU A 8 4.95 -9.67 -2.20
CA GLU A 8 4.61 -8.82 -3.35
C GLU A 8 3.15 -8.96 -3.83
N LYS A 9 2.36 -9.86 -3.23
CA LYS A 9 0.98 -10.17 -3.65
C LYS A 9 -0.13 -9.71 -2.70
N LYS A 10 0.17 -8.93 -1.64
CA LYS A 10 -0.84 -8.26 -0.77
C LYS A 10 -2.08 -9.10 -0.45
N LYS A 11 -1.92 -10.36 -0.05
CA LYS A 11 -3.03 -11.18 0.44
C LYS A 11 -2.87 -11.37 1.94
N TRP A 12 -3.88 -10.98 2.70
CA TRP A 12 -3.91 -11.16 4.15
C TRP A 12 -4.20 -12.62 4.48
N HIS A 13 -3.30 -13.25 5.23
CA HIS A 13 -3.52 -14.61 5.74
C HIS A 13 -3.64 -14.53 7.26
N ILE A 14 -4.76 -15.00 7.80
CA ILE A 14 -4.93 -15.22 9.24
C ILE A 14 -4.19 -16.52 9.55
N LEU A 15 -3.21 -16.46 10.46
CA LEU A 15 -2.54 -17.64 10.97
C LEU A 15 -3.46 -18.32 11.99
N ASP A 16 -3.74 -19.61 11.81
CA ASP A 16 -4.49 -20.42 12.77
C ASP A 16 -3.73 -20.45 14.12
N ASP A 17 -4.51 -20.44 15.22
CA ASP A 17 -4.09 -20.22 16.61
C ASP A 17 -3.09 -21.24 17.20
N ASN A 18 -2.46 -22.12 16.42
CA ASN A 18 -1.52 -23.10 16.93
C ASN A 18 -0.35 -23.35 15.98
N ILE A 19 0.54 -22.36 15.79
CA ILE A 19 1.92 -22.67 15.42
C ILE A 19 2.67 -23.08 16.71
N ALA A 20 2.46 -24.33 17.11
CA ALA A 20 3.54 -25.05 17.76
C ALA A 20 4.58 -25.29 16.66
N LEU A 21 5.71 -24.58 16.72
CA LEU A 21 6.88 -24.85 15.88
C LEU A 21 7.37 -26.27 16.20
N SER A 22 6.83 -27.26 15.50
CA SER A 22 7.26 -28.64 15.55
C SER A 22 8.53 -28.79 14.73
N GLY A 23 9.67 -28.89 15.42
CA GLY A 23 10.95 -29.02 14.73
C GLY A 23 12.17 -29.15 15.63
N HIS A 24 12.10 -30.04 16.62
CA HIS A 24 13.21 -30.63 17.36
C HIS A 24 14.02 -29.79 18.37
N GLU A 25 13.88 -30.25 19.62
CA GLU A 25 14.80 -30.19 20.76
C GLU A 25 14.86 -28.91 21.60
N ASN A 26 14.09 -28.96 22.69
CA ASN A 26 14.51 -28.55 24.04
C ASN A 26 15.22 -27.20 24.16
N LYS A 27 14.42 -26.15 24.35
CA LYS A 27 14.40 -25.30 25.55
C LYS A 27 13.44 -24.15 25.31
N ASN A 28 12.58 -23.85 26.29
CA ASN A 28 11.76 -22.66 26.39
C ASN A 28 12.48 -21.41 25.85
N HIS A 29 12.30 -21.09 24.57
CA HIS A 29 12.76 -19.85 23.98
C HIS A 29 11.59 -18.88 24.09
N PHE A 30 11.59 -18.10 25.18
CA PHE A 30 10.79 -16.90 25.25
C PHE A 30 11.25 -16.00 24.11
N ILE A 31 10.39 -15.78 23.13
CA ILE A 31 10.64 -14.85 22.05
C ILE A 31 10.70 -13.47 22.69
N THR A 32 11.86 -12.82 22.62
CA THR A 32 12.08 -11.47 23.14
C THR A 32 12.14 -10.48 21.98
N LEU A 33 11.95 -9.20 22.30
CA LEU A 33 12.12 -8.10 21.34
C LEU A 33 13.52 -8.19 20.71
N ASN A 34 13.63 -8.02 19.39
CA ASN A 34 14.86 -8.16 18.59
C ASN A 34 15.37 -9.59 18.37
N THR A 35 14.57 -10.63 18.64
CA THR A 35 14.92 -11.98 18.19
C THR A 35 14.86 -12.06 16.67
N GLU A 36 15.95 -12.51 16.05
CA GLU A 36 16.07 -12.72 14.61
C GLU A 36 16.01 -14.21 14.29
N GLY A 37 15.28 -14.58 13.23
CA GLY A 37 15.12 -15.98 12.82
C GLY A 37 14.98 -16.12 11.31
N THR A 38 15.02 -17.37 10.84
CA THR A 38 14.83 -17.70 9.42
C THR A 38 13.63 -18.62 9.23
N LEU A 39 12.77 -18.30 8.28
CA LEU A 39 11.72 -19.18 7.75
C LEU A 39 12.23 -19.85 6.46
N ASP A 40 11.72 -21.05 6.17
CA ASP A 40 12.01 -21.85 4.97
C ASP A 40 13.51 -22.01 4.66
N ASP A 41 14.25 -22.63 5.58
CA ASP A 41 15.66 -23.01 5.38
C ASP A 41 16.53 -21.88 4.78
N LYS A 42 16.43 -20.68 5.37
CA LYS A 42 17.27 -19.48 5.16
C LYS A 42 16.85 -18.53 4.04
N ALA A 43 15.74 -18.75 3.35
CA ALA A 43 15.31 -17.84 2.29
C ALA A 43 14.80 -16.50 2.85
N ILE A 44 14.14 -16.52 4.01
CA ILE A 44 13.46 -15.35 4.57
C ILE A 44 13.95 -15.10 5.99
N LYS A 45 14.52 -13.91 6.21
CA LYS A 45 14.94 -13.44 7.54
C LYS A 45 13.85 -12.55 8.14
N PHE A 46 13.53 -12.76 9.41
CA PHE A 46 12.59 -11.93 10.15
C PHE A 46 13.21 -11.41 11.44
N LYS A 47 12.69 -10.27 11.91
CA LYS A 47 13.05 -9.67 13.20
C LYS A 47 11.78 -9.30 13.96
N VAL A 48 11.68 -9.76 15.20
CA VAL A 48 10.52 -9.44 16.06
C VAL A 48 10.67 -8.03 16.61
N VAL A 49 9.85 -7.12 16.11
CA VAL A 49 9.85 -5.69 16.49
C VAL A 49 8.85 -5.35 17.59
N ALA A 50 7.80 -6.17 17.79
CA ALA A 50 6.82 -5.95 18.85
C ALA A 50 6.20 -7.26 19.34
N ILE A 51 5.99 -7.35 20.65
CA ILE A 51 5.25 -8.43 21.30
C ILE A 51 4.19 -7.78 22.18
N PRO A 52 2.90 -7.93 21.88
CA PRO A 52 1.84 -7.37 22.72
C PRO A 52 1.85 -8.08 24.09
N LYS A 53 1.64 -7.33 25.16
CA LYS A 53 1.49 -7.88 26.51
C LYS A 53 0.11 -8.49 26.67
N GLU A 54 0.01 -9.52 27.50
CA GLU A 54 -1.25 -10.23 27.77
C GLU A 54 -2.30 -9.25 28.33
N GLY A 55 -3.41 -9.05 27.59
CA GLY A 55 -4.48 -8.12 27.94
C GLY A 55 -4.49 -6.78 27.19
N GLU A 56 -3.42 -6.43 26.47
CA GLU A 56 -3.42 -5.29 25.54
C GLU A 56 -3.77 -5.81 24.14
N GLY A 57 -4.87 -5.33 23.56
CA GLY A 57 -5.20 -5.60 22.16
C GLY A 57 -4.04 -5.19 21.25
N ALA A 58 -3.92 -5.80 20.08
CA ALA A 58 -2.87 -5.46 19.12
C ALA A 58 -2.92 -3.96 18.80
N VAL A 59 -1.99 -3.19 19.34
CA VAL A 59 -1.89 -1.75 19.11
C VAL A 59 -1.44 -1.57 17.67
N LEU A 60 -2.39 -1.32 16.78
CA LEU A 60 -2.14 -0.78 15.45
C LEU A 60 -1.60 0.65 15.64
N LYS A 61 -0.29 0.81 15.82
CA LYS A 61 0.37 2.11 15.65
C LYS A 61 0.40 2.46 14.16
N TYR A 62 -0.76 2.79 13.59
CA TYR A 62 -0.83 3.58 12.37
C TYR A 62 -1.29 4.98 12.78
N GLY A 63 -0.29 5.85 12.97
CA GLY A 63 -0.42 7.15 13.63
C GLY A 63 0.33 7.11 14.96
N ASP A 64 1.58 7.58 14.96
CA ASP A 64 2.34 7.71 16.21
C ASP A 64 1.84 8.93 16.98
N ASP A 65 1.78 8.81 18.30
CA ASP A 65 1.20 9.77 19.27
C ASP A 65 1.96 11.13 19.36
N CYS A 66 2.73 11.52 18.33
CA CYS A 66 3.52 12.74 18.31
C CYS A 66 3.51 13.42 16.94
N ASP A 67 2.58 14.36 16.76
CA ASP A 67 2.59 15.33 15.65
C ASP A 67 3.87 16.19 15.60
N PHE A 68 4.71 16.14 16.64
CA PHE A 68 5.95 16.92 16.75
C PHE A 68 7.15 16.32 16.00
N ASP A 69 7.14 15.02 15.66
CA ASP A 69 8.29 14.38 14.98
C ASP A 69 8.40 14.75 13.48
N VAL A 70 7.39 15.45 12.95
CA VAL A 70 7.40 16.05 11.61
C VAL A 70 8.30 17.29 11.55
N GLU A 71 8.40 18.05 12.65
CA GLU A 71 9.20 19.29 12.72
C GLU A 71 10.70 18.99 12.69
N ASP A 72 11.12 17.87 13.32
CA ASP A 72 12.54 17.47 13.39
C ASP A 72 13.04 16.76 12.12
N GLY A 73 12.17 16.50 11.14
CA GLY A 73 12.55 15.90 9.85
C GLY A 73 13.13 14.48 9.95
N LEU A 74 13.01 13.83 11.11
CA LEU A 74 13.58 12.52 11.39
C LEU A 74 12.79 11.38 10.71
N HIS A 75 11.49 11.57 10.51
CA HIS A 75 10.59 10.52 10.00
C HIS A 75 10.05 10.77 8.59
N PHE A 76 10.21 11.97 8.03
CA PHE A 76 9.83 12.17 6.64
C PHE A 76 10.91 11.59 5.73
N PRO A 77 10.58 10.69 4.77
CA PRO A 77 11.56 10.23 3.81
C PRO A 77 12.20 11.45 3.13
N PRO A 78 13.51 11.43 2.88
CA PRO A 78 14.19 12.57 2.28
C PRO A 78 13.46 12.97 1.01
N ILE A 79 13.10 14.26 0.91
CA ILE A 79 12.39 14.79 -0.26
C ILE A 79 13.18 14.35 -1.49
N PRO A 80 12.58 13.56 -2.41
CA PRO A 80 13.31 13.07 -3.55
C PRO A 80 13.91 14.25 -4.32
N PRO A 81 15.13 14.11 -4.85
CA PRO A 81 15.81 15.20 -5.53
C PRO A 81 14.92 15.75 -6.65
N ALA A 82 14.91 17.08 -6.79
CA ALA A 82 14.13 17.73 -7.82
C ALA A 82 14.46 17.11 -9.19
N LEU A 83 13.42 16.69 -9.93
CA LEU A 83 13.58 16.11 -11.26
C LEU A 83 14.24 17.13 -12.22
N SER A 84 14.58 16.71 -13.43
CA SER A 84 15.05 17.63 -14.47
C SER A 84 14.05 18.77 -14.74
N ASP A 85 14.53 19.95 -15.12
CA ASP A 85 13.74 21.20 -15.28
C ASP A 85 12.77 21.23 -16.47
N THR A 86 12.38 20.06 -16.95
CA THR A 86 11.46 19.89 -18.07
C THR A 86 10.03 20.21 -17.65
N ARG A 87 9.36 21.10 -18.40
CA ARG A 87 7.94 21.47 -18.19
C ARG A 87 6.94 20.43 -18.74
N LEU A 88 7.42 19.36 -19.35
CA LEU A 88 6.60 18.35 -20.00
C LEU A 88 6.60 17.04 -19.19
N PRO A 89 5.49 16.28 -19.17
CA PRO A 89 5.46 14.95 -18.57
C PRO A 89 6.52 14.04 -19.18
N GLN A 90 7.19 13.26 -18.33
CA GLN A 90 8.22 12.31 -18.70
C GLN A 90 7.68 10.88 -18.66
N LEU A 91 8.08 10.07 -19.65
CA LEU A 91 7.76 8.66 -19.70
C LEU A 91 8.67 7.90 -18.74
N VAL A 92 8.13 7.47 -17.60
CA VAL A 92 8.88 6.73 -16.56
C VAL A 92 8.89 5.24 -16.88
N THR A 93 7.75 4.70 -17.31
CA THR A 93 7.60 3.28 -17.62
C THR A 93 6.95 3.12 -18.98
N ASN A 94 7.56 2.28 -19.83
CA ASN A 94 7.04 1.96 -21.16
C ASN A 94 7.13 0.46 -21.42
N THR A 95 6.11 -0.27 -21.00
CA THR A 95 5.99 -1.71 -21.24
C THR A 95 4.77 -2.01 -22.09
N LYS A 96 4.62 -3.26 -22.54
CA LYS A 96 3.42 -3.71 -23.25
C LYS A 96 2.14 -3.61 -22.42
N LYS A 97 2.25 -3.60 -21.08
CA LYS A 97 1.10 -3.60 -20.15
C LYS A 97 0.83 -2.23 -19.52
N LEU A 98 1.87 -1.43 -19.33
CA LEU A 98 1.81 -0.17 -18.60
C LEU A 98 2.64 0.90 -19.30
N LYS A 99 1.99 2.05 -19.51
CA LYS A 99 2.63 3.28 -19.95
C LYS A 99 2.39 4.36 -18.89
N LEU A 100 3.44 4.74 -18.15
CA LEU A 100 3.36 5.70 -17.04
C LEU A 100 4.08 6.99 -17.40
N TRP A 101 3.34 8.09 -17.35
CA TRP A 101 3.87 9.44 -17.49
C TRP A 101 3.84 10.15 -16.13
N HIS A 102 4.91 10.86 -15.80
CA HIS A 102 5.04 11.59 -14.54
C HIS A 102 5.45 13.04 -14.79
N LEU A 103 4.85 13.97 -14.04
CA LEU A 103 5.25 15.37 -14.00
C LEU A 103 5.10 15.87 -12.57
N GLN A 104 6.21 16.29 -11.96
CA GLN A 104 6.19 16.93 -10.64
C GLN A 104 5.74 18.37 -10.78
N ASP A 105 4.75 18.79 -9.97
CA ASP A 105 4.35 20.20 -9.92
C ASP A 105 5.48 21.08 -9.38
N ARG A 106 5.77 22.18 -10.08
CA ARG A 106 6.72 23.22 -9.67
C ARG A 106 6.07 24.60 -9.55
N LYS A 107 4.83 24.73 -10.01
CA LYS A 107 4.15 26.02 -10.15
C LYS A 107 3.28 26.31 -8.93
N PHE A 108 2.45 25.35 -8.52
CA PHE A 108 1.49 25.59 -7.46
C PHE A 108 2.08 25.30 -6.08
N LYS A 109 3.03 24.35 -5.99
CA LYS A 109 3.75 23.98 -4.75
C LYS A 109 2.77 23.65 -3.62
N ARG A 110 1.66 23.02 -3.97
CA ARG A 110 0.62 22.56 -3.03
C ARG A 110 0.78 21.06 -2.80
N PRO A 111 0.38 20.54 -1.63
CA PRO A 111 0.37 19.10 -1.35
C PRO A 111 -0.80 18.42 -2.07
N ILE A 112 -0.88 18.57 -3.40
CA ILE A 112 -1.93 18.03 -4.25
C ILE A 112 -1.25 17.28 -5.38
N ALA A 113 -1.83 16.13 -5.74
CA ALA A 113 -1.41 15.35 -6.89
C ALA A 113 -2.64 14.99 -7.73
N GLU A 114 -2.44 14.84 -9.03
CA GLU A 114 -3.47 14.35 -9.94
C GLU A 114 -3.02 13.01 -10.53
N PHE A 115 -3.87 11.99 -10.39
CA PHE A 115 -3.64 10.67 -10.96
C PHE A 115 -4.67 10.39 -12.06
N ARG A 116 -4.19 10.14 -13.28
CA ARG A 116 -5.04 9.80 -14.43
C ARG A 116 -4.76 8.39 -14.90
N LEU A 117 -5.77 7.53 -14.90
CA LEU A 117 -5.68 6.16 -15.38
C LEU A 117 -6.54 5.97 -16.63
N LYS A 118 -5.93 5.43 -17.70
CA LYS A 118 -6.64 4.99 -18.90
C LYS A 118 -6.51 3.48 -19.05
N ILE A 119 -7.61 2.77 -18.83
CA ILE A 119 -7.68 1.33 -19.06
C ILE A 119 -8.13 1.09 -20.50
N VAL A 120 -7.32 0.36 -21.27
CA VAL A 120 -7.63 0.03 -22.66
C VAL A 120 -8.02 -1.45 -22.72
N CYS A 121 -9.28 -1.73 -23.04
CA CYS A 121 -9.80 -3.07 -23.27
C CYS A 121 -10.36 -3.15 -24.69
N ALA A 122 -9.83 -4.08 -25.50
CA ALA A 122 -10.22 -4.21 -26.90
C ALA A 122 -11.70 -4.61 -27.06
N ASP A 123 -12.23 -5.41 -26.14
CA ASP A 123 -13.59 -5.94 -26.24
C ASP A 123 -14.65 -4.98 -25.68
N ALA A 124 -14.28 -4.03 -24.83
CA ALA A 124 -15.22 -3.14 -24.13
C ALA A 124 -16.06 -2.25 -25.08
N ASN A 125 -15.63 -2.04 -26.31
CA ASN A 125 -16.36 -1.26 -27.31
C ASN A 125 -16.46 -1.98 -28.66
N LYS A 126 -16.41 -3.32 -28.65
CA LYS A 126 -16.39 -4.14 -29.88
C LYS A 126 -17.74 -4.15 -30.59
N THR A 127 -18.84 -4.19 -29.84
CA THR A 127 -20.21 -4.10 -30.36
C THR A 127 -21.04 -3.16 -29.48
N PRO A 128 -22.22 -2.69 -29.95
CA PRO A 128 -23.09 -1.85 -29.13
C PRO A 128 -23.46 -2.47 -27.78
N LEU A 129 -23.65 -3.79 -27.74
CA LEU A 129 -23.91 -4.51 -26.48
C LEU A 129 -22.72 -4.43 -25.53
N HIS A 130 -21.50 -4.68 -26.01
CA HIS A 130 -20.30 -4.60 -25.16
C HIS A 130 -20.12 -3.19 -24.59
N ARG A 131 -20.36 -2.16 -25.40
CA ARG A 131 -20.31 -0.77 -24.95
C ARG A 131 -21.34 -0.50 -23.85
N ALA A 132 -22.59 -0.91 -24.05
CA ALA A 132 -23.64 -0.75 -23.04
C ALA A 132 -23.30 -1.49 -21.74
N CYS A 133 -22.76 -2.71 -21.83
CA CYS A 133 -22.31 -3.46 -20.65
C CYS A 133 -21.14 -2.78 -19.93
N ALA A 134 -20.15 -2.26 -20.67
CA ALA A 134 -19.01 -1.55 -20.08
C ALA A 134 -19.45 -0.26 -19.37
N GLU A 135 -20.40 0.48 -19.96
CA GLU A 135 -20.99 1.68 -19.39
C GLU A 135 -21.79 1.34 -18.11
N LEU A 136 -22.68 0.35 -18.16
CA LEU A 136 -23.41 -0.13 -16.98
C LEU A 136 -22.47 -0.61 -15.87
N PHE A 137 -21.41 -1.35 -16.22
CA PHE A 137 -20.40 -1.78 -15.26
C PHE A 137 -19.73 -0.60 -14.58
N SER A 138 -19.34 0.43 -15.33
CA SER A 138 -18.73 1.64 -14.75
C SER A 138 -19.68 2.38 -13.80
N MET A 139 -20.97 2.46 -14.15
CA MET A 139 -21.99 3.07 -13.29
C MET A 139 -22.19 2.28 -12.00
N LEU A 140 -22.26 0.95 -12.07
CA LEU A 140 -22.37 0.08 -10.90
C LEU A 140 -21.15 0.18 -9.99
N CYS A 141 -19.94 0.25 -10.56
CA CYS A 141 -18.73 0.48 -9.77
C CYS A 141 -18.77 1.81 -9.04
N ALA A 142 -19.18 2.90 -9.71
CA ALA A 142 -19.30 4.22 -9.09
C ALA A 142 -20.32 4.22 -7.94
N ASP A 143 -21.48 3.57 -8.13
CA ASP A 143 -22.51 3.43 -7.11
C ASP A 143 -21.97 2.69 -5.87
N ILE A 144 -21.36 1.52 -6.08
CA ILE A 144 -20.82 0.69 -4.98
C ILE A 144 -19.75 1.44 -4.16
N VAL A 145 -18.90 2.24 -4.81
CA VAL A 145 -17.84 2.98 -4.09
C VAL A 145 -18.30 4.31 -3.52
N THR A 146 -19.52 4.75 -3.80
CA THR A 146 -20.01 6.08 -3.39
C THR A 146 -19.92 6.28 -1.88
N GLU A 147 -20.41 5.33 -1.08
CA GLU A 147 -20.39 5.44 0.38
C GLU A 147 -18.96 5.45 0.93
N VAL A 148 -18.11 4.54 0.44
CA VAL A 148 -16.70 4.43 0.88
C VAL A 148 -15.90 5.67 0.49
N SER A 149 -16.20 6.27 -0.66
CA SER A 149 -15.51 7.46 -1.18
C SER A 149 -16.02 8.77 -0.58
N TYR A 150 -17.14 8.76 0.17
CA TYR A 150 -17.75 9.97 0.70
C TYR A 150 -16.79 10.74 1.62
N LEU A 151 -16.18 10.06 2.58
CA LEU A 151 -15.24 10.69 3.51
C LEU A 151 -13.99 11.21 2.79
N ALA A 152 -13.50 10.48 1.78
CA ALA A 152 -12.40 10.95 0.95
C ALA A 152 -12.78 12.25 0.23
N ASN A 153 -13.99 12.32 -0.34
CA ASN A 153 -14.47 13.49 -1.06
C ASN A 153 -14.68 14.71 -0.14
N VAL A 154 -15.16 14.49 1.10
CA VAL A 154 -15.23 15.55 2.12
C VAL A 154 -13.84 16.09 2.49
N CYS A 155 -12.81 15.25 2.42
CA CYS A 155 -11.41 15.63 2.57
C CYS A 155 -10.76 16.11 1.25
N GLU A 156 -11.55 16.52 0.26
CA GLU A 156 -11.09 17.02 -1.05
C GLU A 156 -10.31 15.97 -1.90
N LEU A 157 -10.41 14.69 -1.55
CA LEU A 157 -9.88 13.57 -2.33
C LEU A 157 -11.00 12.99 -3.21
N GLY A 158 -11.24 13.65 -4.34
CA GLY A 158 -12.25 13.24 -5.33
C GLY A 158 -11.74 12.29 -6.40
N TYR A 159 -12.66 11.65 -7.10
CA TYR A 159 -12.42 10.88 -8.34
C TYR A 159 -13.45 11.26 -9.41
N SER A 160 -13.13 10.94 -10.68
CA SER A 160 -13.98 11.20 -11.85
C SER A 160 -13.89 10.10 -12.88
#